data_AF-A0A6P3RTF9-F1
#
_entry.id   AF-A0A6P3RTF9-F1
#
_cell.length_a   1.000
_cell.length_b   1.000
_cell.length_c   1.000
_cell.angle_alpha   90.00
_cell.angle_beta   90.00
_cell.angle_gamma   90.00
#
_symmetry.space_group_name_H-M   'P 1'
#
loop_
_entity.id
_entity.type
_entity.pdbx_description
1 polymer ?
#
loop_
_entity_poly.entity_id
_entity_poly.type
_entity_poly.pdbx_seq_one_letter_code
_entity_poly.pdbx_strand_id
1 'polypeptide(L)'
;MSQEYPKILNGTNGTNGFLPGGYTCPPHSQPWQAALLVQGRLLCGGVLVHPRWVLTAAHCLKTGFRVYLGKHALGRVEAGEQVRDVVRHIRHPQYQSSPTHLHHDHDIMLLELRSPVQSTSYIRVLPLSYRDCLPPGTGCRVSGWGTTTSPQVSYPKTLQCADIQLRSDEECRQKYPGKITPNMLCAGTKEGGQDSCE
;
A
#
# COMPACT_ATOMS: atom_id res chain seq x y z
N MET A 1 26.47 4.21 -19.68
CA MET A 1 27.29 3.65 -18.59
C MET A 1 26.62 4.04 -17.30
N SER A 2 26.08 3.05 -16.60
CA SER A 2 25.22 3.19 -15.43
C SER A 2 26.04 3.64 -14.23
N GLN A 3 25.62 4.69 -13.55
CA GLN A 3 26.22 5.12 -12.29
C GLN A 3 25.18 4.89 -11.18
N GLU A 4 25.34 3.78 -10.47
CA GLU A 4 24.61 3.48 -9.24
C GLU A 4 25.00 4.49 -8.15
N TYR A 5 24.01 5.18 -7.60
CA TYR A 5 24.18 5.96 -6.38
C TYR A 5 23.79 5.09 -5.19
N PRO A 6 24.72 4.79 -4.26
CA PRO A 6 24.42 4.03 -3.06
C PRO A 6 23.50 4.85 -2.14
N LYS A 7 22.34 4.28 -1.76
CA LYS A 7 21.47 4.83 -0.72
C LYS A 7 22.12 4.58 0.64
N ILE A 8 22.87 5.55 1.14
CA ILE A 8 23.38 5.56 2.53
C ILE A 8 22.28 6.12 3.43
N LEU A 9 21.73 5.28 4.30
CA LEU A 9 21.09 5.75 5.53
C LEU A 9 22.02 5.40 6.68
N ASN A 10 22.63 6.44 7.26
CA ASN A 10 23.53 6.31 8.41
C ASN A 10 22.82 5.63 9.56
N GLY A 11 23.47 4.59 10.07
CA GLY A 11 22.97 3.73 11.12
C GLY A 11 22.86 4.41 12.49
N THR A 12 21.95 3.87 13.27
CA THR A 12 22.08 3.80 14.72
C THR A 12 21.96 2.35 15.13
N ASN A 13 22.96 1.90 15.89
CA ASN A 13 23.21 0.57 16.41
C ASN A 13 21.99 -0.29 16.75
N GLY A 14 22.00 -1.51 16.21
CA GLY A 14 21.69 -2.72 16.96
C GLY A 14 20.22 -3.03 17.21
N THR A 15 19.54 -3.62 16.23
CA THR A 15 18.75 -4.85 16.40
C THR A 15 18.50 -5.48 15.02
N ASN A 16 18.64 -6.80 14.94
CA ASN A 16 18.35 -7.57 13.73
C ASN A 16 16.86 -7.44 13.35
N GLY A 17 16.58 -7.01 12.11
CA GLY A 17 15.50 -7.60 11.31
C GLY A 17 14.08 -7.07 11.46
N PHE A 18 13.85 -5.79 11.71
CA PHE A 18 12.53 -5.16 11.53
C PHE A 18 12.69 -3.71 11.06
N LEU A 19 11.83 -3.24 10.14
CA LEU A 19 11.62 -1.82 9.91
C LEU A 19 11.25 -1.20 11.27
N PRO A 20 11.97 -0.19 11.77
CA PRO A 20 11.67 0.42 13.06
C PRO A 20 10.23 0.95 13.06
N GLY A 21 9.32 0.31 13.81
CA GLY A 21 7.97 0.81 14.10
C GLY A 21 6.79 0.13 13.40
N GLY A 22 7.02 -0.89 12.57
CA GLY A 22 5.94 -1.80 12.13
C GLY A 22 5.60 -2.85 13.17
N TYR A 23 4.36 -3.34 13.19
CA TYR A 23 3.91 -4.45 14.03
C TYR A 23 2.95 -5.36 13.26
N THR A 24 2.79 -6.61 13.69
CA THR A 24 1.80 -7.50 13.09
C THR A 24 0.39 -6.98 13.41
N CYS A 25 -0.40 -6.69 12.38
CA CYS A 25 -1.79 -6.27 12.58
C CYS A 25 -2.54 -7.39 13.35
N PRO A 26 -3.43 -7.04 14.29
CA PRO A 26 -4.36 -8.04 14.82
C PRO A 26 -5.12 -8.70 13.66
N PRO A 27 -5.31 -10.03 13.67
CA PRO A 27 -5.98 -10.75 12.59
C PRO A 27 -7.31 -10.11 12.21
N HIS A 28 -7.51 -9.86 10.91
CA HIS A 28 -8.71 -9.27 10.34
C HIS A 28 -9.10 -7.86 10.84
N SER A 29 -8.17 -7.14 11.49
CA SER A 29 -8.40 -5.76 11.94
C SER A 29 -8.51 -4.73 10.80
N GLN A 30 -8.05 -5.07 9.59
CA GLN A 30 -8.14 -4.25 8.38
C GLN A 30 -9.07 -4.92 7.35
N PRO A 31 -10.40 -4.92 7.58
CA PRO A 31 -11.34 -5.73 6.79
C PRO A 31 -11.55 -5.23 5.35
N TRP A 32 -11.04 -4.06 5.01
CA TRP A 32 -11.01 -3.51 3.65
C TRP A 32 -9.75 -3.89 2.86
N GLN A 33 -8.76 -4.50 3.51
CA GLN A 33 -7.48 -4.84 2.88
C GLN A 33 -7.67 -5.88 1.77
N ALA A 34 -7.26 -5.52 0.57
CA ALA A 34 -7.19 -6.41 -0.59
C ALA A 34 -5.74 -6.79 -0.89
N ALA A 35 -5.54 -8.03 -1.33
CA ALA A 35 -4.29 -8.51 -1.92
C ALA A 35 -4.52 -8.84 -3.40
N LEU A 36 -3.72 -8.26 -4.28
CA LEU A 36 -3.69 -8.61 -5.69
C LEU A 36 -2.62 -9.69 -5.86
N LEU A 37 -3.03 -10.92 -6.18
CA LEU A 37 -2.10 -12.05 -6.30
C LEU A 37 -2.05 -12.56 -7.74
N VAL A 38 -0.82 -12.76 -8.25
CA VAL A 38 -0.54 -13.46 -9.51
C VAL A 38 0.11 -14.79 -9.16
N GLN A 39 -0.51 -15.91 -9.55
CA GLN A 39 0.01 -17.26 -9.25
C GLN A 39 0.39 -17.45 -7.77
N GLY A 40 -0.41 -16.88 -6.85
CA GLY A 40 -0.18 -16.95 -5.40
C GLY A 40 0.88 -16.00 -4.85
N ARG A 41 1.58 -15.23 -5.69
CA ARG A 41 2.53 -14.20 -5.27
C ARG A 41 1.87 -12.83 -5.19
N LEU A 42 2.21 -12.06 -4.16
CA LEU A 42 1.72 -10.70 -4.00
C LEU A 42 2.27 -9.82 -5.11
N LEU A 43 1.37 -9.18 -5.85
CA LEU A 43 1.67 -8.13 -6.80
C LEU A 43 1.59 -6.77 -6.13
N CYS A 44 0.44 -6.47 -5.51
CA CYS A 44 0.15 -5.19 -4.88
C CYS A 44 -0.92 -5.33 -3.80
N GLY A 45 -1.06 -4.30 -2.98
CA GLY A 45 -2.22 -4.11 -2.12
C GLY A 45 -3.37 -3.39 -2.83
N GLY A 46 -4.52 -3.33 -2.15
CA GLY A 46 -5.65 -2.50 -2.52
C GLY A 46 -6.62 -2.33 -1.36
N VAL A 47 -7.66 -1.53 -1.57
CA VAL A 47 -8.69 -1.21 -0.58
C VAL A 47 -10.08 -1.43 -1.18
N LEU A 48 -10.93 -2.20 -0.50
CA LEU A 48 -12.32 -2.36 -0.89
C LEU A 48 -13.12 -1.09 -0.57
N VAL A 49 -13.57 -0.38 -1.60
CA VAL A 49 -14.31 0.90 -1.48
C VAL A 49 -15.80 0.76 -1.86
N HIS A 50 -16.19 -0.38 -2.40
CA HIS A 50 -17.57 -0.78 -2.69
C HIS A 50 -17.62 -2.31 -2.84
N PRO A 51 -18.76 -3.01 -2.66
CA PRO A 51 -18.82 -4.47 -2.85
C PRO A 51 -18.32 -4.98 -4.21
N ARG A 52 -18.27 -4.12 -5.25
CA ARG A 52 -17.71 -4.44 -6.58
C ARG A 52 -16.46 -3.65 -6.97
N TRP A 53 -15.95 -2.77 -6.11
CA TRP A 53 -14.84 -1.88 -6.47
C TRP A 53 -13.72 -1.94 -5.46
N VAL A 54 -12.52 -2.20 -5.97
CA VAL A 54 -11.26 -2.09 -5.22
C VAL A 54 -10.44 -0.94 -5.78
N LEU A 55 -9.95 -0.10 -4.89
CA LEU A 55 -9.00 0.96 -5.20
C LEU A 55 -7.56 0.44 -5.03
N THR A 56 -6.68 0.76 -5.97
CA THR A 56 -5.26 0.40 -5.94
C THR A 56 -4.45 1.45 -6.71
N ALA A 57 -3.13 1.28 -6.81
CA ALA A 57 -2.28 2.15 -7.60
C ALA A 57 -2.33 1.78 -9.09
N ALA A 58 -2.19 2.76 -9.98
CA ALA A 58 -2.19 2.53 -11.42
C ALA A 58 -0.94 1.77 -11.90
N HIS A 59 0.20 1.92 -11.21
CA HIS A 59 1.42 1.16 -11.49
C HIS A 59 1.28 -0.34 -11.25
N CYS A 60 0.26 -0.77 -10.48
CA CYS A 60 -0.02 -2.18 -10.18
C CYS A 60 -0.64 -2.94 -11.37
N LEU A 61 -0.92 -2.28 -12.50
CA LEU A 61 -1.54 -2.93 -13.64
C LEU A 61 -0.62 -4.02 -14.22
N LYS A 62 -1.00 -5.28 -14.04
CA LYS A 62 -0.45 -6.46 -14.72
C LYS A 62 -1.56 -7.41 -15.15
N THR A 63 -1.25 -8.37 -16.02
CA THR A 63 -2.20 -9.41 -16.43
C THR A 63 -2.25 -10.56 -15.42
N GLY A 64 -3.43 -11.16 -15.24
CA GLY A 64 -3.58 -12.45 -14.57
C GLY A 64 -3.58 -12.41 -13.03
N PHE A 65 -3.73 -11.25 -12.41
CA PHE A 65 -3.97 -11.18 -10.97
C PHE A 65 -5.44 -11.39 -10.62
N ARG A 66 -5.68 -11.89 -9.40
CA ARG A 66 -7.00 -11.92 -8.76
C ARG A 66 -6.98 -11.13 -7.47
N VAL A 67 -8.15 -10.65 -7.05
CA VAL A 67 -8.33 -9.91 -5.81
C VAL A 67 -8.73 -10.88 -4.70
N TYR A 68 -7.96 -10.89 -3.62
CA TYR A 68 -8.22 -11.65 -2.41
C TYR A 68 -8.57 -10.70 -1.27
N LEU A 69 -9.66 -10.98 -0.57
CA LEU A 69 -10.20 -10.19 0.53
C LEU A 69 -10.39 -11.06 1.77
N GLY A 70 -10.31 -10.44 2.95
CA GLY A 70 -10.47 -11.13 4.24
C GLY A 70 -9.22 -11.86 4.73
N LYS A 71 -8.08 -11.70 4.04
CA LYS A 71 -6.82 -12.34 4.40
C LYS A 71 -6.11 -11.61 5.55
N HIS A 72 -5.52 -12.38 6.44
CA HIS A 72 -4.47 -11.97 7.37
C HIS A 72 -3.11 -12.57 6.95
N ALA A 73 -3.08 -13.85 6.54
CA ALA A 73 -1.87 -14.53 6.07
C ALA A 73 -1.96 -14.92 4.59
N LEU A 74 -0.94 -14.60 3.79
CA LEU A 74 -0.95 -14.87 2.34
C LEU A 74 -0.72 -16.35 1.99
N GLY A 75 0.03 -17.08 2.83
CA GLY A 75 0.47 -18.45 2.53
C GLY A 75 -0.55 -19.57 2.76
N ARG A 76 -1.79 -19.24 3.11
CA ARG A 76 -2.85 -20.22 3.37
C ARG A 76 -4.23 -19.67 3.04
N VAL A 77 -5.18 -20.56 2.79
CA VAL A 77 -6.61 -20.24 2.71
C VAL A 77 -7.13 -19.95 4.12
N GLU A 78 -7.84 -18.85 4.30
CA GLU A 78 -8.42 -18.47 5.59
C GLU A 78 -9.95 -18.48 5.55
N ALA A 79 -10.57 -18.80 6.69
CA ALA A 79 -12.02 -18.84 6.79
C ALA A 79 -12.62 -17.46 6.46
N GLY A 80 -13.64 -17.47 5.60
CA GLY A 80 -14.31 -16.24 5.17
C GLY A 80 -13.53 -15.41 4.15
N GLU A 81 -12.38 -15.88 3.65
CA GLU A 81 -11.72 -15.24 2.52
C GLU A 81 -12.60 -15.30 1.26
N GLN A 82 -12.58 -14.24 0.46
CA GLN A 82 -13.28 -14.19 -0.81
C GLN A 82 -12.31 -13.80 -1.92
N VAL A 83 -12.35 -14.57 -3.01
CA VAL A 83 -11.54 -14.33 -4.20
C VAL A 83 -12.44 -13.84 -5.32
N ARG A 84 -12.01 -12.82 -6.06
CA ARG A 84 -12.72 -12.28 -7.21
C ARG A 84 -11.77 -12.04 -8.39
N ASP A 85 -12.24 -12.42 -9.57
CA ASP A 85 -11.65 -11.99 -10.82
C ASP A 85 -11.98 -10.51 -11.08
N VAL A 86 -11.08 -9.82 -11.76
CA VAL A 86 -11.29 -8.44 -12.22
C VAL A 86 -11.78 -8.47 -13.67
N VAL A 87 -12.86 -7.75 -13.95
CA VAL A 87 -13.43 -7.63 -15.30
C VAL A 87 -13.07 -6.30 -15.98
N ARG A 88 -12.72 -5.27 -15.21
CA ARG A 88 -12.30 -3.97 -15.75
C ARG A 88 -11.25 -3.30 -14.89
N HIS A 89 -10.28 -2.69 -15.55
CA HIS A 89 -9.19 -1.91 -14.95
C HIS A 89 -9.35 -0.47 -15.43
N ILE A 90 -9.58 0.47 -14.51
CA ILE A 90 -9.81 1.88 -14.83
C ILE A 90 -8.70 2.69 -14.17
N ARG A 91 -7.60 2.90 -14.90
CA ARG A 91 -6.54 3.81 -14.47
C ARG A 91 -7.01 5.25 -14.58
N HIS A 92 -6.47 6.12 -13.74
CA HIS A 92 -6.66 7.54 -13.92
C HIS A 92 -6.22 7.97 -15.33
N PRO A 93 -7.02 8.76 -16.07
CA PRO A 93 -6.73 9.11 -17.47
C PRO A 93 -5.44 9.93 -17.63
N GLN A 94 -5.02 10.62 -16.58
CA GLN A 94 -3.78 11.41 -16.54
C GLN A 94 -2.57 10.64 -16.01
N TYR A 95 -2.72 9.36 -15.60
CA TYR A 95 -1.57 8.56 -15.17
C TYR A 95 -0.64 8.28 -16.34
N GLN A 96 0.61 8.70 -16.22
CA GLN A 96 1.64 8.46 -17.24
C GLN A 96 2.58 7.36 -16.77
N SER A 97 2.60 6.24 -17.48
CA SER A 97 3.58 5.19 -17.21
C SER A 97 4.95 5.66 -17.68
N SER A 98 5.87 5.88 -16.75
CA SER A 98 7.24 6.25 -17.06
C SER A 98 8.18 5.05 -16.93
N PRO A 99 9.03 4.75 -17.92
CA PRO A 99 10.07 3.73 -17.79
C PRO A 99 11.13 4.09 -16.74
N THR A 100 11.23 5.36 -16.35
CA THR A 100 12.19 5.84 -15.35
C THR A 100 11.59 5.93 -13.95
N HIS A 101 10.29 5.65 -13.77
CA HIS A 101 9.56 5.78 -12.50
C HIS A 101 9.66 7.17 -11.85
N LEU A 102 10.03 8.21 -12.61
CA LEU A 102 10.33 9.53 -12.05
C LEU A 102 9.09 10.33 -11.64
N HIS A 103 7.90 9.96 -12.15
CA HIS A 103 6.65 10.65 -11.83
C HIS A 103 5.51 9.64 -11.63
N HIS A 104 5.11 9.46 -10.38
CA HIS A 104 3.94 8.67 -9.95
C HIS A 104 2.70 9.56 -9.77
N ASP A 105 2.58 10.62 -10.56
CA ASP A 105 1.41 11.50 -10.48
C ASP A 105 0.17 10.78 -10.99
N HIS A 106 -0.97 11.04 -10.33
CA HIS A 106 -2.23 10.35 -10.61
C HIS A 106 -2.15 8.80 -10.53
N ASP A 107 -1.29 8.25 -9.65
CA ASP A 107 -1.09 6.80 -9.52
C ASP A 107 -2.25 6.11 -8.77
N ILE A 108 -3.42 6.09 -9.40
CA ILE A 108 -4.66 5.56 -8.87
C ILE A 108 -5.44 4.80 -9.94
N MET A 109 -6.01 3.65 -9.55
CA MET A 109 -6.79 2.77 -10.42
C MET A 109 -7.95 2.13 -9.67
N LEU A 110 -9.10 2.05 -10.32
CA LEU A 110 -10.25 1.27 -9.89
C LEU A 110 -10.28 -0.09 -10.59
N LEU A 111 -10.57 -1.13 -9.80
CA LEU A 111 -10.78 -2.49 -10.26
C LEU A 111 -12.25 -2.88 -10.09
N GLU A 112 -12.89 -3.24 -11.19
CA GLU A 112 -14.25 -3.79 -11.16
C GLU A 112 -14.20 -5.30 -10.97
N LEU A 113 -14.79 -5.78 -9.87
CA LEU A 113 -14.85 -7.20 -9.55
C LEU A 113 -15.97 -7.87 -10.37
N ARG A 114 -15.74 -9.10 -10.85
CA ARG A 114 -16.73 -9.87 -11.64
C ARG A 114 -18.07 -10.02 -10.95
N SER A 115 -18.07 -10.16 -9.62
CA SER A 115 -19.27 -10.25 -8.80
C SER A 115 -19.05 -9.57 -7.46
N PRO A 116 -20.11 -9.05 -6.81
CA PRO A 116 -19.97 -8.39 -5.52
C PRO A 116 -19.40 -9.34 -4.46
N VAL A 117 -18.63 -8.78 -3.52
CA VAL A 117 -18.23 -9.49 -2.31
C VAL A 117 -19.29 -9.34 -1.23
N GLN A 118 -19.46 -10.38 -0.44
CA GLN A 118 -20.37 -10.37 0.70
C GLN A 118 -19.67 -9.70 1.88
N SER A 119 -20.35 -8.76 2.54
CA SER A 119 -19.83 -8.16 3.77
C SER A 119 -19.86 -9.17 4.91
N THR A 120 -18.79 -9.25 5.69
CA THR A 120 -18.65 -10.15 6.84
C THR A 120 -17.93 -9.45 7.99
N SER A 121 -17.59 -10.20 9.05
CA SER A 121 -16.64 -9.74 10.07
C SER A 121 -15.22 -9.54 9.53
N TYR A 122 -14.86 -10.24 8.45
CA TYR A 122 -13.52 -10.20 7.84
C TYR A 122 -13.41 -9.24 6.65
N ILE A 123 -14.55 -8.92 6.02
CA ILE A 123 -14.61 -8.15 4.78
C ILE A 123 -15.61 -7.01 4.95
N ARG A 124 -15.13 -5.77 4.86
CA ARG A 124 -15.95 -4.56 4.93
C ARG A 124 -15.44 -3.51 3.95
N VAL A 125 -16.35 -2.71 3.43
CA VAL A 125 -16.02 -1.55 2.60
C VAL A 125 -15.44 -0.45 3.50
N LEU A 126 -14.35 0.18 3.06
CA LEU A 126 -13.86 1.41 3.66
C LEU A 126 -14.66 2.59 3.08
N PRO A 127 -15.41 3.35 3.89
CA PRO A 127 -16.10 4.54 3.42
C PRO A 127 -15.07 5.62 3.03
N LEU A 128 -15.24 6.19 1.84
CA LEU A 128 -14.41 7.29 1.38
C LEU A 128 -14.87 8.59 2.05
N SER A 129 -13.91 9.41 2.47
CA SER A 129 -14.19 10.74 3.02
C SER A 129 -14.57 11.70 1.91
N TYR A 130 -15.57 12.55 2.16
CA TYR A 130 -15.91 13.71 1.33
C TYR A 130 -15.24 15.00 1.83
N ARG A 131 -14.52 14.94 2.96
CA ARG A 131 -13.78 16.08 3.50
C ARG A 131 -12.48 16.28 2.75
N ASP A 132 -12.06 17.54 2.67
CA ASP A 132 -10.76 17.97 2.16
C ASP A 132 -9.58 17.32 2.94
N CYS A 133 -8.36 17.64 2.49
CA CYS A 133 -7.12 17.16 3.08
C CYS A 133 -7.09 17.32 4.61
N LEU A 134 -6.72 16.24 5.29
CA LEU A 134 -6.53 16.22 6.74
C LEU A 134 -5.30 17.08 7.11
N PRO A 135 -5.30 17.76 8.27
CA PRO A 135 -4.18 18.62 8.65
C PRO A 135 -2.90 17.80 8.94
N PRO A 136 -1.71 18.40 8.76
CA PRO A 136 -0.45 17.80 9.18
C PRO A 136 -0.48 17.38 10.66
N GLY A 137 0.20 16.29 11.00
CA GLY A 137 0.17 15.68 12.33
C GLY A 137 -1.00 14.72 12.58
N THR A 138 -1.98 14.63 11.67
CA THR A 138 -3.05 13.63 11.77
C THR A 138 -2.46 12.21 11.75
N GLY A 139 -2.83 11.42 12.75
CA GLY A 139 -2.44 10.00 12.84
C GLY A 139 -3.13 9.17 11.75
N CYS A 140 -2.36 8.35 11.07
CA CYS A 140 -2.78 7.48 9.99
C CYS A 140 -2.24 6.07 10.25
N ARG A 141 -2.91 5.06 9.68
CA ARG A 141 -2.45 3.67 9.72
C ARG A 141 -2.20 3.18 8.30
N VAL A 142 -1.04 2.58 8.08
CA VAL A 142 -0.73 1.85 6.85
C VAL A 142 -0.71 0.37 7.17
N SER A 143 -1.20 -0.46 6.24
CA SER A 143 -1.13 -1.91 6.35
C SER A 143 -0.74 -2.57 5.04
N GLY A 144 -0.03 -3.70 5.14
CA GLY A 144 0.38 -4.46 3.96
C GLY A 144 1.19 -5.70 4.28
N TRP A 145 1.54 -6.43 3.22
CA TRP A 145 2.44 -7.58 3.24
C TRP A 145 3.75 -7.29 2.48
N GLY A 146 4.06 -6.00 2.28
CA GLY A 146 5.30 -5.53 1.66
C GLY A 146 6.50 -5.80 2.56
N THR A 147 7.71 -5.55 2.04
CA THR A 147 8.95 -5.84 2.78
C THR A 147 8.99 -5.11 4.12
N THR A 148 9.37 -5.84 5.17
CA THR A 148 9.52 -5.30 6.52
C THR A 148 10.98 -5.20 6.93
N THR A 149 11.92 -5.39 6.01
CA THR A 149 13.34 -5.42 6.33
C THR A 149 14.19 -4.84 5.18
N SER A 150 15.23 -4.10 5.56
CA SER A 150 16.27 -3.59 4.68
C SER A 150 17.61 -3.76 5.40
N PRO A 151 18.71 -4.19 4.74
CA PRO A 151 18.87 -4.41 3.30
C PRO A 151 18.47 -5.82 2.83
N GLN A 152 18.31 -6.78 3.75
CA GLN A 152 17.85 -8.13 3.44
C GLN A 152 16.33 -8.17 3.41
N VAL A 153 15.74 -8.26 2.21
CA VAL A 153 14.30 -8.25 1.99
C VAL A 153 13.68 -9.56 2.50
N SER A 154 12.77 -9.45 3.44
CA SER A 154 11.92 -10.55 3.90
C SER A 154 10.46 -10.10 3.83
N TYR A 155 9.61 -10.98 3.30
CA TYR A 155 8.19 -10.73 3.19
C TYR A 155 7.48 -11.31 4.40
N PRO A 156 6.74 -10.51 5.17
CA PRO A 156 5.99 -11.01 6.30
C PRO A 156 4.91 -11.98 5.82
N LYS A 157 4.77 -13.10 6.53
CA LYS A 157 3.71 -14.09 6.23
C LYS A 157 2.31 -13.58 6.59
N THR A 158 2.24 -12.60 7.49
CA THR A 158 1.03 -12.00 8.05
C THR A 158 0.99 -10.50 7.78
N LEU A 159 -0.21 -9.93 7.80
CA LEU A 159 -0.42 -8.50 7.55
C LEU A 159 0.29 -7.67 8.63
N GLN A 160 1.06 -6.67 8.20
CA GLN A 160 1.73 -5.72 9.07
C GLN A 160 1.03 -4.37 9.04
N CYS A 161 1.15 -3.65 10.16
CA CYS A 161 0.57 -2.35 10.42
C CYS A 161 1.69 -1.39 10.87
N ALA A 162 1.57 -0.12 10.52
CA ALA A 162 2.39 0.95 11.07
C ALA A 162 1.52 2.18 11.31
N ASP A 163 1.76 2.86 12.43
CA ASP A 163 1.05 4.09 12.81
C ASP A 163 1.93 5.30 12.51
N ILE A 164 1.56 6.06 11.49
CA ILE A 164 2.33 7.18 10.94
C ILE A 164 1.56 8.50 11.08
N GLN A 165 2.22 9.62 10.81
CA GLN A 165 1.57 10.93 10.82
C GLN A 165 1.69 11.61 9.46
N LEU A 166 0.64 12.32 9.07
CA LEU A 166 0.70 13.22 7.91
C LEU A 166 1.78 14.28 8.13
N ARG A 167 2.59 14.51 7.10
CA ARG A 167 3.60 15.57 7.06
C ARG A 167 3.05 16.76 6.30
N SER A 168 3.62 17.95 6.53
CA SER A 168 3.22 19.12 5.76
C SER A 168 3.76 19.02 4.33
N ASP A 169 3.04 19.64 3.39
CA ASP A 169 3.49 19.80 2.00
C ASP A 169 4.89 20.43 1.90
N GLU A 170 5.20 21.37 2.79
CA GLU A 170 6.50 22.03 2.86
C GLU A 170 7.59 21.03 3.22
N GLU A 171 7.41 20.25 4.29
CA GLU A 171 8.37 19.22 4.71
C GLU A 171 8.55 18.16 3.60
N CYS A 172 7.46 17.75 2.95
CA CYS A 172 7.48 16.85 1.81
C CYS A 172 8.36 17.36 0.67
N ARG A 173 8.14 18.62 0.23
CA ARG A 173 8.87 19.21 -0.90
C ARG A 173 10.33 19.51 -0.56
N GLN A 174 10.63 19.85 0.69
CA GLN A 174 12.00 20.00 1.17
C GLN A 174 12.75 18.66 1.15
N LYS A 175 12.10 17.57 1.58
CA LYS A 175 12.70 16.23 1.62
C LYS A 175 12.82 15.59 0.24
N TYR A 176 11.88 15.87 -0.66
CA TYR A 176 11.84 15.31 -2.02
C TYR A 176 11.70 16.42 -3.09
N PRO A 177 12.74 17.26 -3.30
CA PRO A 177 12.68 18.39 -4.23
C PRO A 177 12.31 17.95 -5.65
N GLY A 178 11.29 18.60 -6.22
CA GLY A 178 10.82 18.34 -7.60
C GLY A 178 10.07 17.03 -7.82
N LYS A 179 9.81 16.23 -6.76
CA LYS A 179 9.15 14.91 -6.89
C LYS A 179 7.72 14.86 -6.38
N ILE A 180 7.30 15.79 -5.55
CA ILE A 180 5.96 15.81 -4.93
C ILE A 180 5.03 16.75 -5.71
N THR A 181 3.94 16.21 -6.23
CA THR A 181 2.89 16.96 -6.91
C THR A 181 1.75 17.34 -5.94
N PRO A 182 0.83 18.25 -6.31
CA PRO A 182 -0.35 18.55 -5.51
C PRO A 182 -1.32 17.36 -5.30
N ASN A 183 -1.16 16.26 -6.06
CA ASN A 183 -2.00 15.07 -5.93
C ASN A 183 -1.39 14.01 -5.00
N MET A 184 -0.30 14.35 -4.30
CA MET A 184 0.43 13.45 -3.41
C MET A 184 0.42 13.99 -1.99
N LEU A 185 0.51 13.07 -1.02
CA LEU A 185 0.75 13.37 0.39
C LEU A 185 1.95 12.55 0.88
N CYS A 186 2.65 13.03 1.90
CA CYS A 186 3.62 12.21 2.61
C CYS A 186 3.19 11.99 4.06
N ALA A 187 3.58 10.84 4.57
CA ALA A 187 3.36 10.45 5.94
C ALA A 187 4.56 9.64 6.44
N GLY A 188 4.81 9.71 7.74
CA GLY A 188 5.93 8.99 8.37
C GLY A 188 6.16 9.47 9.80
N THR A 189 7.13 8.85 10.48
CA THR A 189 7.58 9.27 11.81
C THR A 189 8.67 10.34 11.73
N LYS A 190 8.75 11.22 12.73
CA LYS A 190 9.78 12.26 12.83
C LYS A 190 11.20 11.69 12.93
N GLU A 191 11.34 10.54 13.58
CA GLU A 191 12.62 9.86 13.81
C GLU A 191 13.11 9.07 12.58
N GLY A 192 12.29 8.97 11.51
CA GLY A 192 12.53 8.02 10.43
C GLY A 192 12.26 6.57 10.88
N GLY A 193 12.52 5.61 9.99
CA GLY A 193 12.38 4.17 10.27
C GLY A 193 11.01 3.56 9.95
N GLN A 194 9.92 4.35 9.99
CA GLN A 194 8.60 3.93 9.53
C GLN A 194 8.34 4.48 8.12
N ASP A 195 8.49 3.63 7.11
CA ASP A 195 8.18 3.94 5.72
C ASP A 195 7.39 2.80 5.10
N SER A 196 6.54 3.09 4.13
CA SER A 196 5.99 2.06 3.25
C SER A 196 7.11 1.65 2.30
N CYS A 197 7.81 0.56 2.60
CA CYS A 197 8.81 0.04 1.68
C CYS A 197 8.14 -0.64 0.49
N GLU A 198 8.66 -0.34 -0.71
CA GLU A 198 8.42 -1.12 -1.94
C GLU A 198 9.26 -2.41 -1.95
#